data_AF-Q0CXV6-F1
#
_entry.id   AF-Q0CXV6-F1
#
_cell.length_a   1.000
_cell.length_b   1.000
_cell.length_c   1.000
_cell.angle_alpha   90.00
_cell.angle_beta   90.00
_cell.angle_gamma   90.00
#
_symmetry.space_group_name_H-M   'P 1'
#
loop_
_entity.id
_entity.type
_entity.pdbx_description
1 polymer ?
#
loop_
_entity_poly.entity_id
_entity_poly.type
_entity_poly.pdbx_seq_one_letter_code
_entity_poly.pdbx_strand_id
1 'polypeptide(L)'
;MSKSKDSSSSGGFHQEYIASLRYRNDLPPPDMPPKFLDIPHEGLERFLTPGFASNLARREEPNIDVDAEGGMPIDLVGIPGLHLGDESAIMAPEHPEPVDPADLPLLMTLEQLKNPAPKNANVSFLRRTQYISAGLRAPEGPKVTPLKTKSRAADKAKSQDDPLYIKKYLQKGFDIAYPESKHVGEDTPSKIKGHPATKMEHDAWAHPVHPDNPKLKPVGFYPLLPDLQGFPDPGGFVQFKFDKAPVQDVSGKRDRRMDAAVLLPSAPEERVCQEHATKVALHKTNPNLYPDPGPVPWDYDLFLPEKKESAKNVLASLQLSNPDRDDEELYTHEGADNARFHRYDRVRTYATSAQTLGGEHKQKDFALTIFDPSELGEEQKAKLPSKQKAAYYYPILGKTRLKPERARAVAQAGLAPTRPKNKEDQVHQIQLVVRDPDEAEVYKRSLHRAAIDPKFAETMPPPPEEPEAEHEPETQEGEAHDEEANDSRGREGSIEDRGMAHNEDDADQMSDDE
;
A
#
# COMPACT_ATOMS: atom_id res chain seq x y z
N MET A 1 -59.60 -14.11 -110.90
CA MET A 1 -58.36 -13.73 -111.61
C MET A 1 -57.56 -12.77 -110.73
N SER A 2 -56.47 -13.30 -110.18
CA SER A 2 -55.17 -12.67 -109.92
C SER A 2 -55.01 -11.14 -109.78
N LYS A 3 -54.42 -10.80 -108.62
CA LYS A 3 -53.42 -9.76 -108.29
C LYS A 3 -53.76 -8.28 -108.50
N SER A 4 -53.68 -7.55 -107.40
CA SER A 4 -53.40 -6.12 -107.36
C SER A 4 -52.20 -5.80 -106.46
N LYS A 5 -51.34 -4.97 -107.03
CA LYS A 5 -50.18 -4.19 -106.60
C LYS A 5 -50.55 -2.79 -107.14
N ASP A 6 -50.46 -1.62 -106.51
CA ASP A 6 -49.62 -1.04 -105.46
C ASP A 6 -50.37 0.14 -104.78
N SER A 7 -49.85 0.55 -103.61
CA SER A 7 -49.74 1.91 -103.04
C SER A 7 -50.98 2.74 -102.66
N SER A 8 -51.14 3.02 -101.36
CA SER A 8 -50.78 4.31 -100.72
C SER A 8 -51.64 4.64 -99.48
N SER A 9 -50.96 5.19 -98.46
CA SER A 9 -51.45 6.03 -97.36
C SER A 9 -52.72 5.61 -96.59
N SER A 10 -52.52 4.89 -95.48
CA SER A 10 -53.20 5.23 -94.22
C SER A 10 -52.10 5.66 -93.24
N GLY A 11 -52.09 6.88 -92.72
CA GLY A 11 -53.19 7.46 -91.97
C GLY A 11 -53.04 7.22 -90.45
N GLY A 12 -51.88 6.72 -90.00
CA GLY A 12 -51.47 6.75 -88.59
C GLY A 12 -50.46 7.87 -88.36
N PHE A 13 -50.82 8.89 -87.59
CA PHE A 13 -49.89 9.95 -87.20
C PHE A 13 -48.77 9.34 -86.35
N HIS A 14 -47.54 9.26 -86.87
CA HIS A 14 -46.37 8.93 -86.05
C HIS A 14 -46.02 10.14 -85.17
N GLN A 15 -46.68 10.24 -84.02
CA GLN A 15 -46.31 11.16 -82.95
C GLN A 15 -45.22 10.51 -82.10
N GLU A 16 -43.97 10.80 -82.40
CA GLU A 16 -42.84 10.50 -81.54
C GLU A 16 -42.52 11.71 -80.66
N TYR A 17 -41.98 11.49 -79.46
CA TYR A 17 -41.63 12.57 -78.54
C TYR A 17 -40.45 13.39 -79.12
N ILE A 18 -40.72 14.59 -79.62
CA ILE A 18 -39.71 15.47 -80.21
C ILE A 18 -39.01 16.23 -79.07
N ALA A 19 -37.83 15.74 -78.67
CA ALA A 19 -36.93 16.43 -77.77
C ALA A 19 -35.68 16.94 -78.52
N SER A 20 -35.29 18.19 -78.29
CA SER A 20 -34.05 18.73 -78.87
C SER A 20 -32.84 18.09 -78.20
N LEU A 21 -32.23 17.08 -78.84
CA LEU A 21 -30.93 16.57 -78.41
C LEU A 21 -29.82 17.52 -78.90
N ARG A 22 -29.20 18.24 -77.95
CA ARG A 22 -27.96 18.99 -78.16
C ARG A 22 -26.93 18.52 -77.15
N TYR A 23 -25.79 18.03 -77.65
CA TYR A 23 -24.65 17.71 -76.78
C TYR A 23 -23.98 19.02 -76.36
N ARG A 24 -23.89 19.26 -75.05
CA ARG A 24 -23.13 20.38 -74.49
C ARG A 24 -21.85 19.86 -73.85
N ASN A 25 -20.77 20.59 -74.09
CA ASN A 25 -19.48 20.38 -73.43
C ASN A 25 -19.13 21.67 -72.67
N ASP A 26 -19.98 22.00 -71.69
CA ASP A 26 -19.76 23.19 -70.88
C ASP A 26 -18.52 22.95 -70.02
N LEU A 27 -17.47 23.74 -70.25
CA LEU A 27 -16.22 23.62 -69.52
C LEU A 27 -16.46 23.96 -68.04
N PRO A 28 -15.80 23.25 -67.10
CA PRO A 28 -15.87 23.62 -65.70
C PRO A 28 -15.29 25.03 -65.52
N PRO A 29 -15.80 25.80 -64.53
CA PRO A 29 -15.21 27.08 -64.19
C PRO A 29 -13.72 26.88 -63.82
N PRO A 30 -12.86 27.87 -64.10
CA PRO A 30 -11.44 27.76 -63.81
C PRO A 30 -11.22 27.53 -62.32
N ASP A 31 -10.49 26.47 -61.99
CA ASP A 31 -10.05 26.23 -60.63
C ASP A 31 -9.03 27.31 -60.28
N MET A 32 -9.29 28.10 -59.24
CA MET A 32 -8.41 29.17 -58.78
C MET A 32 -7.62 28.67 -57.58
N PRO A 33 -6.54 27.87 -57.79
CA PRO A 33 -5.79 27.35 -56.67
C PRO A 33 -5.12 28.48 -55.89
N PRO A 34 -4.83 28.26 -54.59
CA PRO A 34 -4.09 29.22 -53.78
C PRO A 34 -2.74 29.56 -54.43
N LYS A 35 -2.37 30.84 -54.41
CA LYS A 35 -1.06 31.29 -54.91
C LYS A 35 0.00 30.97 -53.87
N PHE A 36 1.02 30.20 -54.24
CA PHE A 36 2.20 30.04 -53.41
C PHE A 36 3.00 31.34 -53.37
N LEU A 37 3.43 31.72 -52.18
CA LEU A 37 4.34 32.84 -51.98
C LEU A 37 5.77 32.32 -52.05
N ASP A 38 6.64 33.08 -52.70
CA ASP A 38 8.06 32.76 -52.73
C ASP A 38 8.67 33.16 -51.37
N ILE A 39 9.21 32.18 -50.66
CA ILE A 39 9.80 32.40 -49.33
C ILE A 39 11.27 32.73 -49.54
N PRO A 40 11.75 33.91 -49.10
CA PRO A 40 13.14 34.30 -49.35
C PRO A 40 14.11 33.33 -48.67
N HIS A 41 15.03 32.76 -49.46
CA HIS A 41 16.06 31.82 -49.01
C HIS A 41 17.42 32.53 -48.83
N GLU A 42 17.51 33.54 -47.97
CA GLU A 42 18.76 34.29 -47.67
C GLU A 42 19.78 33.50 -46.81
N GLY A 43 19.74 32.16 -46.85
CA GLY A 43 20.58 31.28 -46.04
C GLY A 43 21.95 30.98 -46.65
N LEU A 44 22.14 31.17 -47.96
CA LEU A 44 23.34 30.69 -48.67
C LEU A 44 24.61 31.44 -48.23
N GLU A 45 24.52 32.75 -47.99
CA GLU A 45 25.64 33.57 -47.55
C GLU A 45 26.19 33.14 -46.19
N ARG A 46 25.35 32.58 -45.31
CA ARG A 46 25.74 32.09 -43.99
C ARG A 46 26.73 30.91 -44.07
N PHE A 47 26.63 30.08 -45.11
CA PHE A 47 27.53 28.94 -45.33
C PHE A 47 28.92 29.35 -45.83
N LEU A 48 29.05 30.55 -46.42
CA LEU A 48 30.32 31.09 -46.88
C LEU A 48 31.07 31.86 -45.77
N THR A 49 30.43 32.08 -44.62
CA THR A 49 31.09 32.74 -43.49
C THR A 49 32.15 31.84 -42.88
N PRO A 50 33.33 32.37 -42.49
CA PRO A 50 34.38 31.58 -41.83
C PRO A 50 33.91 30.95 -40.51
N GLY A 51 32.87 31.51 -39.88
CA GLY A 51 32.22 30.94 -38.71
C GLY A 51 31.65 29.54 -38.95
N PHE A 52 31.20 29.23 -40.17
CA PHE A 52 30.70 27.91 -40.54
C PHE A 52 31.77 26.82 -40.43
N ALA A 53 33.02 27.14 -40.79
CA ALA A 53 34.16 26.22 -40.71
C ALA A 53 34.82 26.18 -39.31
N SER A 54 34.42 27.04 -38.36
CA SER A 54 35.06 27.12 -37.04
C SER A 54 34.97 25.82 -36.22
N ASN A 55 33.89 25.06 -36.37
CA ASN A 55 33.75 23.75 -35.72
C ASN A 55 34.69 22.70 -36.33
N LEU A 56 34.99 22.79 -37.63
CA LEU A 56 35.96 21.91 -38.28
C LEU A 56 37.37 22.22 -37.77
N ALA A 57 37.73 23.50 -37.73
CA ALA A 57 39.04 23.96 -37.24
C ALA A 57 39.28 23.60 -35.77
N ARG A 58 38.26 23.65 -34.90
CA ARG A 58 38.37 23.23 -33.49
C ARG A 58 38.49 21.72 -33.29
N ARG A 59 38.09 20.92 -34.29
CA ARG A 59 38.16 19.46 -34.25
C ARG A 59 39.51 18.95 -34.73
N GLU A 60 40.23 19.74 -35.51
CA GLU A 60 41.61 19.43 -35.87
C GLU A 60 42.47 19.47 -34.60
N GLU A 61 43.13 18.36 -34.30
CA GLU A 61 44.00 18.26 -33.13
C GLU A 61 45.21 19.18 -33.34
N PRO A 62 45.57 20.01 -32.35
CA PRO A 62 46.73 20.87 -32.48
C PRO A 62 48.00 20.02 -32.64
N ASN A 63 48.91 20.50 -33.49
CA ASN A 63 50.20 19.86 -33.60
C ASN A 63 50.93 19.90 -32.25
N ILE A 64 51.36 18.73 -31.77
CA ILE A 64 52.12 18.58 -30.53
C ILE A 64 53.63 18.66 -30.76
N ASP A 65 54.08 18.70 -32.02
CA ASP A 65 55.50 18.85 -32.35
C ASP A 65 55.96 20.28 -32.04
N VAL A 66 56.68 20.43 -30.93
CA VAL A 66 57.17 21.74 -30.46
C VAL A 66 58.41 22.19 -31.22
N ASP A 67 59.37 21.29 -31.42
CA ASP A 67 60.62 21.50 -32.15
C ASP A 67 61.04 20.22 -32.89
N ALA A 68 62.20 20.26 -33.55
CA ALA A 68 62.74 19.11 -34.29
C ALA A 68 63.15 17.93 -33.38
N GLU A 69 63.29 18.15 -32.06
CA GLU A 69 63.75 17.16 -31.07
C GLU A 69 62.64 16.76 -30.08
N GLY A 70 61.38 17.10 -30.39
CA GLY A 70 60.22 16.74 -29.56
C GLY A 70 60.19 17.41 -28.18
N GLY A 71 60.85 18.56 -28.02
CA GLY A 71 60.99 19.27 -26.75
C GLY A 71 62.00 18.65 -25.78
N MET A 72 62.78 17.66 -26.23
CA MET A 72 63.87 17.04 -25.47
C MET A 72 65.22 17.35 -26.14
N PRO A 73 65.85 18.49 -25.82
CA PRO A 73 67.06 18.92 -26.49
C PRO A 73 68.24 17.98 -26.19
N ILE A 74 68.84 17.40 -27.22
CA ILE A 74 70.01 16.52 -27.10
C ILE A 74 71.28 17.38 -27.18
N ASP A 75 71.61 18.05 -26.09
CA ASP A 75 72.83 18.84 -25.95
C ASP A 75 73.84 18.13 -25.03
N LEU A 76 75.07 17.98 -25.53
CA LEU A 76 76.19 17.37 -24.81
C LEU A 76 76.99 18.40 -23.99
N VAL A 77 76.74 19.69 -24.19
CA VAL A 77 77.43 20.78 -23.51
C VAL A 77 76.99 20.87 -22.05
N GLY A 78 77.95 20.79 -21.13
CA GLY A 78 77.71 20.91 -19.68
C GLY A 78 77.60 19.57 -18.94
N ILE A 79 77.64 18.45 -19.65
CA ILE A 79 77.71 17.11 -19.04
C ILE A 79 79.14 16.91 -18.49
N PRO A 80 79.31 16.64 -17.18
CA PRO A 80 80.63 16.44 -16.57
C PRO A 80 81.37 15.25 -17.22
N GLY A 81 82.66 15.43 -17.52
CA GLY A 81 83.54 14.33 -17.96
C GLY A 81 83.44 13.93 -19.44
N LEU A 82 82.34 14.25 -20.12
CA LEU A 82 82.07 13.79 -21.49
C LEU A 82 83.15 14.25 -22.50
N HIS A 83 83.54 15.52 -22.45
CA HIS A 83 84.59 16.06 -23.34
C HIS A 83 86.01 15.54 -23.00
N LEU A 84 86.18 14.82 -21.89
CA LEU A 84 87.42 14.20 -21.45
C LEU A 84 87.45 12.68 -21.75
N GLY A 85 86.41 12.15 -22.40
CA GLY A 85 86.28 10.73 -22.75
C GLY A 85 85.61 9.86 -21.69
N ASP A 86 85.03 10.47 -20.64
CA ASP A 86 84.21 9.76 -19.65
C ASP A 86 82.73 9.86 -20.01
N GLU A 87 82.18 8.77 -20.53
CA GLU A 87 80.76 8.66 -20.95
C GLU A 87 79.84 8.20 -19.81
N SER A 88 80.35 8.03 -18.59
CA SER A 88 79.56 7.49 -17.47
C SER A 88 78.29 8.29 -17.16
N ALA A 89 78.29 9.61 -17.40
CA ALA A 89 77.17 10.49 -17.12
C ALA A 89 75.94 10.30 -18.06
N ILE A 90 76.14 9.72 -19.25
CA ILE A 90 75.06 9.44 -20.22
C ILE A 90 74.69 7.96 -20.28
N MET A 91 75.45 7.11 -19.59
CA MET A 91 75.20 5.67 -19.54
C MET A 91 74.17 5.35 -18.45
N ALA A 92 73.29 4.40 -18.74
CA ALA A 92 72.39 3.86 -17.73
C ALA A 92 73.21 3.12 -16.65
N PRO A 93 72.85 3.26 -15.36
CA PRO A 93 73.54 2.55 -14.28
C PRO A 93 73.39 1.03 -14.45
N GLU A 94 74.42 0.26 -14.08
CA GLU A 94 74.43 -1.21 -14.17
C GLU A 94 73.34 -1.86 -13.30
N HIS A 95 72.91 -1.16 -12.25
CA HIS A 95 71.81 -1.56 -11.36
C HIS A 95 70.69 -0.51 -11.43
N PRO A 96 69.57 -0.80 -12.11
CA PRO A 96 68.46 0.13 -12.19
C PRO A 96 67.79 0.28 -10.81
N GLU A 97 67.48 1.52 -10.44
CA GLU A 97 66.74 1.83 -9.21
C GLU A 97 65.27 1.34 -9.31
N PRO A 98 64.61 1.08 -8.18
CA PRO A 98 63.18 0.79 -8.17
C PRO A 98 62.37 1.94 -8.80
N VAL A 99 61.50 1.61 -9.75
CA VAL A 99 60.68 2.59 -10.48
C VAL A 99 59.66 3.26 -9.54
N ASP A 100 59.51 4.58 -9.65
CA ASP A 100 58.50 5.35 -8.92
C ASP A 100 57.08 4.90 -9.36
N PRO A 101 56.11 4.74 -8.43
CA PRO A 101 54.73 4.46 -8.80
C PRO A 101 54.12 5.42 -9.83
N ALA A 102 54.57 6.68 -9.91
CA ALA A 102 54.14 7.65 -10.91
C ALA A 102 54.63 7.34 -12.34
N ASP A 103 55.75 6.64 -12.48
CA ASP A 103 56.37 6.28 -13.77
C ASP A 103 55.89 4.91 -14.29
N LEU A 104 55.36 4.06 -13.41
CA LEU A 104 54.82 2.75 -13.79
C LEU A 104 53.79 2.80 -14.95
N PRO A 105 52.86 3.77 -15.02
CA PRO A 105 51.92 3.89 -16.15
C PRO A 105 52.61 4.25 -17.47
N LEU A 106 53.72 4.98 -17.44
CA LEU A 106 54.45 5.41 -18.63
C LEU A 106 55.23 4.26 -19.28
N LEU A 107 55.59 3.25 -18.48
CA LEU A 107 56.27 2.03 -18.93
C LEU A 107 55.32 0.96 -19.49
N MET A 108 54.00 1.22 -19.52
CA MET A 108 53.04 0.29 -20.09
C MET A 108 53.30 0.05 -21.58
N THR A 109 53.31 -1.21 -22.00
CA THR A 109 53.49 -1.53 -23.42
C THR A 109 52.25 -1.15 -24.23
N LEU A 110 52.41 -0.91 -25.53
CA LEU A 110 51.30 -0.61 -26.43
C LEU A 110 50.20 -1.69 -26.39
N GLU A 111 50.55 -2.95 -26.13
CA GLU A 111 49.61 -4.06 -26.00
C GLU A 111 48.78 -3.98 -24.70
N GLN A 112 49.42 -3.57 -23.60
CA GLN A 112 48.73 -3.33 -22.31
C GLN A 112 47.78 -2.12 -22.41
N LEU A 113 48.17 -1.09 -23.15
CA LEU A 113 47.34 0.09 -23.40
C LEU A 113 46.15 -0.23 -24.32
N LYS A 114 46.35 -1.12 -25.31
CA LYS A 114 45.33 -1.51 -26.30
C LYS A 114 44.20 -2.33 -25.69
N ASN A 115 44.43 -2.96 -24.55
CA ASN A 115 43.49 -3.91 -23.97
C ASN A 115 43.16 -3.54 -22.51
N PRO A 116 42.33 -2.52 -22.26
CA PRO A 116 41.59 -2.47 -21.00
C PRO A 116 40.63 -3.66 -21.04
N ALA A 117 41.08 -4.83 -20.56
CA ALA A 117 40.21 -5.98 -20.36
C ALA A 117 38.96 -5.45 -19.64
N PRO A 118 37.74 -5.58 -20.22
CA PRO A 118 36.54 -5.03 -19.63
C PRO A 118 36.28 -5.82 -18.35
N LYS A 119 36.88 -5.37 -17.24
CA LYS A 119 36.64 -5.89 -15.92
C LYS A 119 35.19 -5.59 -15.62
N ASN A 120 34.35 -6.61 -15.77
CA ASN A 120 32.96 -6.62 -15.36
C ASN A 120 32.20 -5.36 -15.81
N ALA A 121 32.05 -5.20 -17.13
CA ALA A 121 30.98 -4.33 -17.62
C ALA A 121 29.66 -4.91 -17.08
N ASN A 122 29.09 -4.25 -16.07
CA ASN A 122 27.78 -4.58 -15.51
C ASN A 122 26.71 -4.20 -16.53
N VAL A 123 26.59 -5.03 -17.55
CA VAL A 123 25.60 -4.86 -18.61
C VAL A 123 24.27 -5.41 -18.10
N SER A 124 23.27 -4.55 -17.94
CA SER A 124 21.99 -4.88 -17.30
C SER A 124 21.19 -5.99 -18.00
N PHE A 125 21.44 -6.23 -19.29
CA PHE A 125 20.80 -7.30 -20.05
C PHE A 125 21.54 -8.65 -19.96
N LEU A 126 22.83 -8.66 -19.59
CA LEU A 126 23.64 -9.88 -19.58
C LEU A 126 23.58 -10.53 -18.20
N ARG A 127 22.68 -11.51 -18.04
CA ARG A 127 22.60 -12.30 -16.81
C ARG A 127 23.67 -13.40 -16.81
N ARG A 128 24.18 -13.72 -15.62
CA ARG A 128 25.05 -14.89 -15.41
C ARG A 128 24.27 -16.17 -15.71
N THR A 129 24.92 -17.13 -16.35
CA THR A 129 24.35 -18.46 -16.58
C THR A 129 24.13 -19.18 -15.24
N GLN A 130 23.02 -19.90 -15.11
CA GLN A 130 22.77 -20.80 -13.98
C GLN A 130 23.13 -22.22 -14.40
N TYR A 131 23.90 -22.92 -13.57
CA TYR A 131 24.16 -24.35 -13.74
C TYR A 131 23.08 -25.16 -13.03
N ILE A 132 22.70 -26.30 -13.61
CA ILE A 132 21.72 -27.22 -13.01
C ILE A 132 22.38 -27.85 -11.78
N SER A 133 22.18 -27.25 -10.61
CA SER A 133 22.49 -27.86 -9.32
C SER A 133 21.24 -28.59 -8.81
N ALA A 134 21.38 -29.83 -8.36
CA ALA A 134 20.32 -30.59 -7.72
C ALA A 134 19.94 -29.93 -6.37
N GLY A 135 19.08 -28.91 -6.43
CA GLY A 135 18.70 -28.12 -5.26
C GLY A 135 17.73 -26.98 -5.52
N LEU A 136 16.99 -26.98 -6.64
CA LEU A 136 15.93 -25.99 -6.86
C LEU A 136 14.57 -26.56 -6.45
N ARG A 137 14.01 -25.95 -5.40
CA ARG A 137 12.59 -25.90 -5.01
C ARG A 137 11.87 -27.24 -4.97
N ALA A 138 11.81 -27.83 -3.77
CA ALA A 138 10.67 -28.67 -3.42
C ALA A 138 9.39 -27.80 -3.49
N PRO A 139 8.38 -28.17 -4.28
CA PRO A 139 7.06 -27.59 -4.13
C PRO A 139 6.49 -27.97 -2.77
N GLU A 140 5.97 -26.96 -2.06
CA GLU A 140 5.07 -27.10 -0.91
C GLU A 140 4.04 -28.23 -1.16
N GLY A 141 4.17 -29.33 -0.42
CA GLY A 141 3.34 -30.52 -0.51
C GLY A 141 4.01 -31.74 0.14
N PRO A 142 3.43 -32.38 1.16
CA PRO A 142 4.15 -33.35 1.98
C PRO A 142 4.15 -34.71 1.28
N LYS A 143 5.31 -35.14 0.79
CA LYS A 143 5.59 -36.56 0.54
C LYS A 143 6.98 -36.92 1.00
N VAL A 144 7.19 -36.84 2.32
CA VAL A 144 8.16 -37.70 2.99
C VAL A 144 7.54 -39.08 3.12
N THR A 145 8.08 -40.05 2.39
CA THR A 145 7.89 -41.47 2.69
C THR A 145 8.45 -41.73 4.09
N PRO A 146 7.66 -42.26 5.05
CA PRO A 146 8.17 -42.52 6.38
C PRO A 146 9.15 -43.69 6.30
N LEU A 147 10.42 -43.39 6.51
CA LEU A 147 11.41 -44.39 6.86
C LEU A 147 10.93 -45.01 8.19
N LYS A 148 10.58 -46.30 8.18
CA LYS A 148 10.12 -47.04 9.36
C LYS A 148 11.18 -46.98 10.47
N THR A 149 11.09 -46.00 11.34
CA THR A 149 11.69 -46.06 12.67
C THR A 149 10.89 -47.05 13.49
N LYS A 150 11.56 -48.08 14.00
CA LYS A 150 11.00 -49.09 14.91
C LYS A 150 10.21 -48.39 16.00
N SER A 151 8.93 -48.73 16.11
CA SER A 151 8.03 -48.28 17.17
C SER A 151 8.64 -48.66 18.51
N ARG A 152 9.12 -47.66 19.26
CA ARG A 152 9.16 -47.77 20.71
C ARG A 152 7.71 -47.76 21.18
N ALA A 153 7.43 -48.63 22.15
CA ALA A 153 6.13 -48.83 22.74
C ALA A 153 5.44 -47.49 23.01
N ALA A 154 4.19 -47.39 22.58
CA ALA A 154 3.29 -46.33 22.98
C ALA A 154 3.05 -46.44 24.49
N ASP A 155 3.92 -45.79 25.27
CA ASP A 155 3.49 -45.27 26.56
C ASP A 155 2.27 -44.40 26.27
N LYS A 156 1.16 -44.67 26.97
CA LYS A 156 -0.12 -43.96 26.85
C LYS A 156 0.14 -42.46 26.77
N ALA A 157 0.17 -41.93 25.56
CA ALA A 157 0.36 -40.52 25.33
C ALA A 157 -0.88 -39.84 25.88
N LYS A 158 -0.72 -39.10 26.97
CA LYS A 158 -1.74 -38.15 27.44
C LYS A 158 -2.16 -37.34 26.22
N SER A 159 -3.47 -37.18 26.02
CA SER A 159 -4.00 -36.47 24.86
C SER A 159 -3.31 -35.11 24.79
N GLN A 160 -2.60 -34.85 23.69
CA GLN A 160 -1.88 -33.58 23.50
C GLN A 160 -2.85 -32.39 23.48
N ASP A 161 -4.14 -32.67 23.24
CA ASP A 161 -5.23 -31.70 23.21
C ASP A 161 -5.88 -31.49 24.59
N ASP A 162 -5.39 -32.13 25.67
CA ASP A 162 -5.89 -31.89 27.02
C ASP A 162 -5.58 -30.43 27.45
N PRO A 163 -6.58 -29.62 27.88
CA PRO A 163 -6.36 -28.21 28.23
C PRO A 163 -5.26 -27.99 29.30
N LEU A 164 -5.14 -28.93 30.24
CA LEU A 164 -4.10 -28.90 31.27
C LEU A 164 -2.70 -29.16 30.70
N TYR A 165 -2.60 -30.05 29.71
CA TYR A 165 -1.35 -30.33 29.02
C TYR A 165 -0.91 -29.10 28.21
N ILE A 166 -1.83 -28.51 27.45
CA ILE A 166 -1.60 -27.28 26.69
C ILE A 166 -1.13 -26.15 27.61
N LYS A 167 -1.80 -25.93 28.75
CA LYS A 167 -1.40 -24.90 29.74
C LYS A 167 0.01 -25.13 30.30
N LYS A 168 0.37 -26.37 30.62
CA LYS A 168 1.73 -26.73 31.09
C LYS A 168 2.79 -26.61 30.00
N TYR A 169 2.41 -26.85 28.74
CA TYR A 169 3.30 -26.70 27.59
C TYR A 169 3.55 -25.24 27.24
N LEU A 170 2.51 -24.39 27.32
CA LEU A 170 2.66 -22.93 27.22
C LEU A 170 3.59 -22.40 28.31
N GLN A 171 3.36 -22.81 29.56
CA GLN A 171 4.22 -22.41 30.69
C GLN A 171 5.68 -22.83 30.51
N LYS A 172 5.94 -24.00 29.91
CA LYS A 172 7.32 -24.44 29.58
C LYS A 172 8.04 -23.42 28.68
N GLY A 173 7.35 -22.82 27.70
CA GLY A 173 7.92 -21.78 26.85
C GLY A 173 8.32 -20.53 27.64
N PHE A 174 7.43 -20.08 28.54
CA PHE A 174 7.72 -18.95 29.44
C PHE A 174 8.85 -19.26 30.43
N ASP A 175 8.91 -20.47 30.99
CA ASP A 175 9.97 -20.90 31.90
C ASP A 175 11.34 -20.97 31.20
N ILE A 176 11.38 -21.31 29.90
CA ILE A 176 12.62 -21.29 29.09
C ILE A 176 13.07 -19.84 28.84
N ALA A 177 12.14 -18.95 28.51
CA ALA A 177 12.43 -17.56 28.20
C ALA A 177 12.80 -16.72 29.45
N TYR A 178 12.14 -16.98 30.58
CA TYR A 178 12.28 -16.22 31.83
C TYR A 178 12.52 -17.15 33.02
N PRO A 179 13.73 -17.74 33.14
CA PRO A 179 14.03 -18.74 34.16
C PRO A 179 13.91 -18.22 35.60
N GLU A 180 14.07 -16.91 35.82
CA GLU A 180 13.92 -16.26 37.14
C GLU A 180 12.47 -16.25 37.64
N SER A 181 11.50 -16.25 36.71
CA SER A 181 10.07 -16.19 37.03
C SER A 181 9.43 -17.56 37.26
N LYS A 182 10.22 -18.63 37.13
CA LYS A 182 9.75 -20.02 37.15
C LYS A 182 9.11 -20.40 38.49
N HIS A 183 7.90 -20.92 38.44
CA HIS A 183 7.20 -21.43 39.62
C HIS A 183 7.77 -22.79 40.06
N VAL A 184 8.16 -22.89 41.33
CA VAL A 184 8.77 -24.11 41.92
C VAL A 184 7.81 -24.83 42.90
N GLY A 185 6.72 -24.17 43.31
CA GLY A 185 5.73 -24.70 44.26
C GLY A 185 4.69 -25.64 43.64
N GLU A 186 3.64 -25.96 44.43
CA GLU A 186 2.51 -26.78 43.99
C GLU A 186 1.65 -26.07 42.94
N ASP A 187 0.97 -26.85 42.10
CA ASP A 187 0.09 -26.33 41.05
C ASP A 187 -1.17 -25.71 41.66
N THR A 188 -1.34 -24.41 41.49
CA THR A 188 -2.56 -23.66 41.82
C THR A 188 -3.28 -23.23 40.54
N PRO A 189 -4.58 -22.87 40.58
CA PRO A 189 -5.30 -22.40 39.39
C PRO A 189 -4.60 -21.22 38.68
N SER A 190 -3.96 -20.35 39.46
CA SER A 190 -3.26 -19.15 38.99
C SER A 190 -1.78 -19.36 38.66
N LYS A 191 -1.09 -20.31 39.30
CA LYS A 191 0.34 -20.61 39.06
C LYS A 191 0.56 -22.10 38.88
N ILE A 192 0.98 -22.50 37.69
CA ILE A 192 1.21 -23.89 37.32
C ILE A 192 2.68 -24.10 37.00
N LYS A 193 3.23 -25.27 37.33
CA LYS A 193 4.56 -25.68 36.93
C LYS A 193 4.57 -26.11 35.46
N GLY A 194 5.47 -25.52 34.67
CA GLY A 194 5.66 -25.91 33.27
C GLY A 194 6.18 -27.33 33.12
N HIS A 195 6.02 -27.89 31.93
CA HIS A 195 6.67 -29.15 31.58
C HIS A 195 8.20 -29.03 31.64
N PRO A 196 8.93 -30.12 31.95
CA PRO A 196 10.39 -30.08 32.00
C PRO A 196 10.96 -29.74 30.61
N ALA A 197 11.82 -28.72 30.56
CA ALA A 197 12.56 -28.36 29.37
C ALA A 197 13.80 -29.24 29.19
N THR A 198 14.07 -29.62 27.94
CA THR A 198 15.25 -30.41 27.58
C THR A 198 16.45 -29.49 27.39
N LYS A 199 17.68 -29.99 27.66
CA LYS A 199 18.91 -29.20 27.47
C LYS A 199 19.04 -28.62 26.05
N MET A 200 18.58 -29.36 25.03
CA MET A 200 18.55 -28.90 23.64
C MET A 200 17.66 -27.66 23.43
N GLU A 201 16.54 -27.56 24.14
CA GLU A 201 15.59 -26.45 23.98
C GLU A 201 16.16 -25.18 24.61
N HIS A 202 16.85 -25.31 25.75
CA HIS A 202 17.60 -24.21 26.35
C HIS A 202 18.74 -23.72 25.47
N ASP A 203 19.50 -24.64 24.86
CA ASP A 203 20.59 -24.27 23.95
C ASP A 203 20.07 -23.62 22.66
N ALA A 204 18.98 -24.14 22.10
CA ALA A 204 18.33 -23.56 20.92
C ALA A 204 17.78 -22.15 21.20
N TRP A 205 17.28 -21.88 22.41
CA TRP A 205 16.84 -20.55 22.81
C TRP A 205 18.02 -19.58 23.04
N ALA A 206 19.11 -20.06 23.64
CA ALA A 206 20.32 -19.26 23.88
C ALA A 206 21.07 -18.93 22.57
N HIS A 207 21.09 -19.86 21.61
CA HIS A 207 21.80 -19.74 20.34
C HIS A 207 20.86 -20.02 19.16
N PRO A 208 19.94 -19.09 18.84
CA PRO A 208 18.97 -19.32 17.79
C PRO A 208 19.63 -19.36 16.42
N VAL A 209 19.35 -20.44 15.68
CA VAL A 209 19.82 -20.68 14.31
C VAL A 209 18.62 -20.62 13.37
N HIS A 210 18.75 -19.91 12.25
CA HIS A 210 17.67 -19.83 11.27
C HIS A 210 17.40 -21.23 10.66
N PRO A 211 16.13 -21.67 10.52
CA PRO A 211 15.78 -23.01 10.09
C PRO A 211 16.35 -23.38 8.70
N ASP A 212 16.26 -22.49 7.72
CA ASP A 212 16.72 -22.78 6.34
C ASP A 212 18.18 -22.41 6.06
N ASN A 213 18.74 -21.42 6.76
CA ASN A 213 20.07 -20.89 6.49
C ASN A 213 20.84 -20.62 7.78
N PRO A 214 21.63 -21.60 8.27
CA PRO A 214 22.31 -21.50 9.55
C PRO A 214 23.40 -20.42 9.60
N LYS A 215 23.74 -19.78 8.47
CA LYS A 215 24.70 -18.67 8.43
C LYS A 215 24.09 -17.33 8.85
N LEU A 216 22.76 -17.24 8.87
CA LEU A 216 22.07 -16.02 9.29
C LEU A 216 22.16 -15.89 10.82
N LYS A 217 22.46 -14.66 11.26
CA LYS A 217 22.52 -14.31 12.68
C LYS A 217 21.34 -13.39 13.02
N PRO A 218 20.74 -13.53 14.22
CA PRO A 218 19.71 -12.61 14.66
C PRO A 218 20.29 -11.20 14.82
N VAL A 219 19.55 -10.18 14.35
CA VAL A 219 19.94 -8.77 14.48
C VAL A 219 19.51 -8.20 15.84
N GLY A 220 18.35 -8.62 16.34
CA GLY A 220 17.82 -8.17 17.63
C GLY A 220 16.70 -9.07 18.14
N PHE A 221 16.51 -9.06 19.45
CA PHE A 221 15.43 -9.74 20.14
C PHE A 221 14.43 -8.72 20.66
N TYR A 222 13.16 -8.92 20.32
CA TYR A 222 12.06 -8.05 20.72
C TYR A 222 10.97 -8.91 21.37
N PRO A 223 10.79 -8.86 22.70
CA PRO A 223 9.69 -9.57 23.34
C PRO A 223 8.35 -9.00 22.85
N LEU A 224 7.37 -9.86 22.60
CA LEU A 224 6.02 -9.44 22.21
C LEU A 224 5.22 -9.03 23.45
N LEU A 225 4.73 -7.79 23.49
CA LEU A 225 3.98 -7.25 24.61
C LEU A 225 2.72 -6.51 24.15
N PRO A 226 1.60 -6.59 24.88
CA PRO A 226 0.47 -5.70 24.64
C PRO A 226 0.83 -4.27 25.05
N ASP A 227 0.45 -3.27 24.25
CA ASP A 227 0.47 -1.87 24.68
C ASP A 227 -0.82 -1.52 25.40
N LEU A 228 -0.84 -1.70 26.73
CA LEU A 228 -2.04 -1.52 27.56
C LEU A 228 -2.56 -0.07 27.58
N GLN A 229 -1.75 0.91 27.21
CA GLN A 229 -2.11 2.33 27.14
C GLN A 229 -2.45 2.78 25.73
N GLY A 230 -2.23 1.93 24.72
CA GLY A 230 -2.38 2.29 23.31
C GLY A 230 -3.76 2.02 22.71
N PHE A 231 -4.79 1.83 23.54
CA PHE A 231 -6.15 1.60 23.06
C PHE A 231 -6.79 2.91 22.61
N PRO A 232 -7.23 3.02 21.34
CA PRO A 232 -8.05 4.14 20.90
C PRO A 232 -9.48 4.00 21.44
N ASP A 233 -10.32 5.03 21.25
CA ASP A 233 -11.72 5.03 21.72
C ASP A 233 -12.57 3.81 21.32
N PRO A 234 -12.47 3.28 20.07
CA PRO A 234 -13.19 2.05 19.70
C PRO A 234 -12.54 0.76 20.24
N GLY A 235 -11.46 0.84 21.00
CA GLY A 235 -10.76 -0.32 21.60
C GLY A 235 -9.78 -1.04 20.67
N GLY A 236 -9.57 -0.55 19.45
CA GLY A 236 -8.59 -1.11 18.51
C GLY A 236 -8.51 -0.34 17.20
N PHE A 237 -7.56 -0.72 16.36
CA PHE A 237 -7.26 -0.02 15.10
C PHE A 237 -8.05 -0.62 13.94
N VAL A 238 -8.16 0.14 12.85
CA VAL A 238 -8.76 -0.32 11.60
C VAL A 238 -7.75 -0.21 10.47
N GLN A 239 -7.78 -1.15 9.54
CA GLN A 239 -6.89 -1.17 8.38
C GLN A 239 -7.64 -0.74 7.13
N PHE A 240 -7.17 0.34 6.50
CA PHE A 240 -7.63 0.74 5.18
C PHE A 240 -6.60 0.38 4.10
N LYS A 241 -7.03 -0.37 3.08
CA LYS A 241 -6.22 -0.73 1.92
C LYS A 241 -6.76 -0.07 0.66
N PHE A 242 -5.97 0.82 0.06
CA PHE A 242 -6.30 1.43 -1.22
C PHE A 242 -5.92 0.50 -2.39
N ASP A 243 -6.84 0.27 -3.32
CA ASP A 243 -6.56 -0.53 -4.53
C ASP A 243 -5.59 0.18 -5.49
N LYS A 244 -5.60 1.51 -5.52
CA LYS A 244 -4.62 2.35 -6.22
C LYS A 244 -4.05 3.37 -5.24
N ALA A 245 -2.75 3.65 -5.35
CA ALA A 245 -2.08 4.62 -4.50
C ALA A 245 -2.84 5.97 -4.50
N PRO A 246 -3.19 6.52 -3.32
CA PRO A 246 -3.99 7.73 -3.21
C PRO A 246 -3.25 8.99 -3.66
N VAL A 247 -1.94 9.02 -3.40
CA VAL A 247 -1.04 10.11 -3.77
C VAL A 247 0.07 9.51 -4.64
N GLN A 248 0.45 10.23 -5.69
CA GLN A 248 1.55 9.81 -6.54
C GLN A 248 2.89 10.03 -5.83
N ASP A 249 3.80 9.08 -6.02
CA ASP A 249 5.13 9.15 -5.44
C ASP A 249 5.95 10.25 -6.14
N VAL A 250 6.54 11.17 -5.36
CA VAL A 250 7.46 12.18 -5.87
C VAL A 250 8.87 11.70 -5.56
N SER A 251 9.60 11.28 -6.60
CA SER A 251 10.99 10.81 -6.51
C SER A 251 11.20 9.49 -5.76
N GLY A 252 10.18 8.60 -5.71
CA GLY A 252 10.30 7.26 -5.10
C GLY A 252 10.29 7.27 -3.57
N LYS A 253 9.82 8.36 -2.95
CA LYS A 253 9.62 8.52 -1.51
C LYS A 253 8.13 8.69 -1.20
N ARG A 254 7.61 7.83 -0.32
CA ARG A 254 6.26 7.93 0.24
C ARG A 254 5.98 9.35 0.78
N ASP A 255 4.85 9.92 0.39
CA ASP A 255 4.40 11.23 0.89
C ASP A 255 4.04 11.13 2.38
N ARG A 256 4.77 11.87 3.24
CA ARG A 256 4.58 11.89 4.69
C ARG A 256 3.21 12.41 5.13
N ARG A 257 2.52 13.16 4.27
CA ARG A 257 1.13 13.60 4.53
C ARG A 257 0.18 12.41 4.75
N MET A 258 0.50 11.23 4.22
CA MET A 258 -0.29 10.03 4.44
C MET A 258 -0.24 9.51 5.88
N ASP A 259 0.76 9.87 6.67
CA ASP A 259 0.87 9.44 8.07
C ASP A 259 -0.05 10.24 9.01
N ALA A 260 -0.46 11.44 8.58
CA ALA A 260 -1.40 12.31 9.30
C ALA A 260 -2.71 12.52 8.51
N ALA A 261 -3.05 11.60 7.61
CA ALA A 261 -4.24 11.69 6.77
C ALA A 261 -5.52 11.41 7.56
N VAL A 262 -6.61 12.08 7.20
CA VAL A 262 -7.93 11.85 7.80
C VAL A 262 -8.86 11.24 6.77
N LEU A 263 -9.53 10.16 7.17
CA LEU A 263 -10.57 9.49 6.39
C LEU A 263 -11.91 9.76 7.07
N LEU A 264 -12.73 10.58 6.43
CA LEU A 264 -14.08 10.89 6.91
C LEU A 264 -15.08 9.93 6.23
N PRO A 265 -15.88 9.16 6.98
CA PRO A 265 -16.95 8.37 6.37
C PRO A 265 -18.01 9.30 5.77
N SER A 266 -18.42 9.04 4.54
CA SER A 266 -19.50 9.73 3.85
C SER A 266 -20.56 8.75 3.38
N ALA A 267 -21.82 9.21 3.40
CA ALA A 267 -22.96 8.37 3.05
C ALA A 267 -22.79 7.84 1.61
N PRO A 268 -22.89 6.52 1.42
CA PRO A 268 -22.82 5.95 0.08
C PRO A 268 -24.02 6.41 -0.75
N GLU A 269 -23.95 6.22 -2.06
CA GLU A 269 -25.06 6.54 -2.95
C GLU A 269 -26.35 5.84 -2.50
N GLU A 270 -27.49 6.54 -2.57
CA GLU A 270 -28.79 6.06 -2.07
C GLU A 270 -29.16 4.68 -2.62
N ARG A 271 -28.83 4.43 -3.89
CA ARG A 271 -29.01 3.12 -4.54
C ARG A 271 -28.27 1.99 -3.80
N VAL A 272 -27.05 2.26 -3.34
CA VAL A 272 -26.25 1.27 -2.60
C VAL A 272 -26.88 0.99 -1.24
N CYS A 273 -27.43 2.00 -0.57
CA CYS A 273 -28.19 1.81 0.66
C CYS A 273 -29.43 0.92 0.43
N GLN A 274 -30.18 1.15 -0.65
CA GLN A 274 -31.36 0.34 -0.99
C GLN A 274 -30.97 -1.11 -1.36
N GLU A 275 -29.91 -1.30 -2.14
CA GLU A 275 -29.38 -2.63 -2.48
C GLU A 275 -28.85 -3.39 -1.24
N HIS A 276 -28.32 -2.67 -0.24
CA HIS A 276 -27.90 -3.28 1.03
C HIS A 276 -29.11 -3.64 1.89
N ALA A 277 -30.06 -2.72 2.06
CA ALA A 277 -31.29 -2.97 2.82
C ALA A 277 -32.11 -4.15 2.29
N THR A 278 -32.21 -4.30 0.97
CA THR A 278 -32.86 -5.46 0.33
C THR A 278 -32.14 -6.77 0.66
N LYS A 279 -30.80 -6.80 0.61
CA LYS A 279 -30.02 -7.98 1.00
C LYS A 279 -30.16 -8.31 2.49
N VAL A 280 -30.20 -7.30 3.36
CA VAL A 280 -30.44 -7.49 4.79
C VAL A 280 -31.82 -8.11 5.02
N ALA A 281 -32.85 -7.62 4.33
CA ALA A 281 -34.19 -8.20 4.40
C ALA A 281 -34.23 -9.65 3.88
N LEU A 282 -33.52 -9.95 2.78
CA LEU A 282 -33.42 -11.32 2.25
C LEU A 282 -32.66 -12.26 3.20
N HIS A 283 -31.59 -11.80 3.84
CA HIS A 283 -30.88 -12.57 4.87
C HIS A 283 -31.76 -12.82 6.10
N LYS A 284 -32.48 -11.80 6.58
CA LYS A 284 -33.42 -11.93 7.70
C LYS A 284 -34.55 -12.92 7.40
N THR A 285 -35.06 -12.94 6.17
CA THR A 285 -36.12 -13.88 5.77
C THR A 285 -35.61 -15.31 5.55
N ASN A 286 -34.40 -15.48 5.00
CA ASN A 286 -33.83 -16.80 4.72
C ASN A 286 -32.30 -16.83 4.96
N PRO A 287 -31.84 -17.05 6.21
CA PRO A 287 -30.42 -17.04 6.56
C PRO A 287 -29.58 -18.14 5.87
N ASN A 288 -30.20 -19.28 5.53
CA ASN A 288 -29.49 -20.40 4.90
C ASN A 288 -29.23 -20.21 3.40
N LEU A 289 -30.02 -19.36 2.73
CA LEU A 289 -29.94 -19.17 1.27
C LEU A 289 -29.16 -17.92 0.89
N TYR A 290 -29.30 -16.86 1.67
CA TYR A 290 -28.60 -15.60 1.45
C TYR A 290 -27.50 -15.44 2.49
N PRO A 291 -26.24 -15.17 2.10
CA PRO A 291 -25.20 -14.88 3.06
C PRO A 291 -25.43 -13.53 3.74
N ASP A 292 -24.89 -13.36 4.95
CA ASP A 292 -24.91 -12.07 5.66
C ASP A 292 -24.25 -10.98 4.78
N PRO A 293 -25.00 -9.91 4.41
CA PRO A 293 -24.45 -8.82 3.62
C PRO A 293 -23.39 -7.98 4.36
N GLY A 294 -23.24 -8.14 5.67
CA GLY A 294 -22.27 -7.41 6.48
C GLY A 294 -22.63 -5.93 6.69
N PRO A 295 -21.70 -5.09 7.20
CA PRO A 295 -21.97 -3.69 7.50
C PRO A 295 -22.25 -2.88 6.23
N VAL A 296 -22.96 -1.75 6.40
CA VAL A 296 -23.24 -0.80 5.31
C VAL A 296 -21.90 -0.32 4.70
N PRO A 297 -21.73 -0.40 3.37
CA PRO A 297 -20.48 -0.03 2.72
C PRO A 297 -20.39 1.50 2.58
N TRP A 298 -19.95 2.18 3.64
CA TRP A 298 -19.71 3.63 3.64
C TRP A 298 -18.66 4.04 2.60
N ASP A 299 -18.84 5.21 2.01
CA ASP A 299 -17.78 5.86 1.23
C ASP A 299 -16.85 6.62 2.19
N TYR A 300 -15.63 6.93 1.75
CA TYR A 300 -14.62 7.60 2.57
C TYR A 300 -13.97 8.74 1.80
N ASP A 301 -14.05 9.94 2.36
CA ASP A 301 -13.36 11.13 1.86
C ASP A 301 -11.97 11.23 2.48
N LEU A 302 -10.95 11.25 1.63
CA LEU A 302 -9.55 11.41 2.03
C LEU A 302 -9.17 12.88 2.10
N PHE A 303 -8.75 13.32 3.29
CA PHE A 303 -8.22 14.64 3.56
C PHE A 303 -6.72 14.56 3.89
N LEU A 304 -5.94 15.48 3.32
CA LEU A 304 -4.50 15.60 3.58
C LEU A 304 -4.13 17.02 4.02
N PRO A 305 -3.06 17.19 4.81
CA PRO A 305 -2.51 18.51 5.09
C PRO A 305 -2.19 19.27 3.80
N GLU A 306 -2.54 20.56 3.75
CA GLU A 306 -2.38 21.41 2.56
C GLU A 306 -0.93 21.37 2.03
N LYS A 307 0.04 21.60 2.93
CA LYS A 307 1.47 21.64 2.62
C LYS A 307 2.20 20.38 3.09
N LYS A 308 3.23 19.96 2.35
CA LYS A 308 4.10 18.83 2.73
C LYS A 308 4.85 19.07 4.04
N GLU A 309 5.28 20.31 4.29
CA GLU A 309 5.96 20.67 5.53
C GLU A 309 5.01 20.71 6.73
N SER A 310 3.73 21.05 6.52
CA SER A 310 2.71 21.07 7.58
C SER A 310 2.50 19.69 8.21
N ALA A 311 2.70 18.60 7.46
CA ALA A 311 2.64 17.24 8.00
C ALA A 311 3.63 17.01 9.15
N LYS A 312 4.80 17.65 9.14
CA LYS A 312 5.76 17.53 10.25
C LYS A 312 5.20 18.20 11.51
N ASN A 313 4.61 19.38 11.38
CA ASN A 313 4.04 20.11 12.51
C ASN A 313 2.81 19.39 13.08
N VAL A 314 1.95 18.84 12.23
CA VAL A 314 0.81 18.01 12.66
C VAL A 314 1.30 16.76 13.40
N LEU A 315 2.32 16.07 12.87
CA LEU A 315 2.86 14.90 13.55
C LEU A 315 3.51 15.29 14.89
N ALA A 316 4.12 16.47 14.97
CA ALA A 316 4.71 17.00 16.20
C ALA A 316 3.64 17.32 17.28
N SER A 317 2.46 17.81 16.89
CA SER A 317 1.35 18.08 17.83
C SER A 317 0.60 16.80 18.28
N LEU A 318 0.67 15.73 17.50
CA LEU A 318 0.12 14.40 17.85
C LEU A 318 1.07 13.54 18.69
N GLN A 319 2.37 13.86 18.71
CA GLN A 319 3.38 13.08 19.42
C GLN A 319 3.42 13.40 20.91
N LEU A 320 2.94 12.47 21.75
CA LEU A 320 2.99 12.56 23.21
C LEU A 320 4.40 12.73 23.78
N SER A 321 5.44 12.29 23.07
CA SER A 321 6.83 12.41 23.51
C SER A 321 7.47 13.76 23.17
N ASN A 322 6.81 14.60 22.38
CA ASN A 322 7.34 15.89 21.96
C ASN A 322 7.13 16.94 23.08
N PRO A 323 8.18 17.61 23.59
CA PRO A 323 8.00 18.69 24.58
C PRO A 323 7.19 19.87 24.05
N ASP A 324 7.36 20.16 22.76
CA ASP A 324 6.80 21.33 22.10
C ASP A 324 5.42 20.99 21.51
N ARG A 325 4.77 19.93 22.01
CA ARG A 325 3.51 19.40 21.48
C ARG A 325 2.38 20.44 21.53
N ASP A 326 2.33 21.17 22.63
CA ASP A 326 1.27 22.14 22.92
C ASP A 326 1.60 23.55 22.41
N ASP A 327 2.71 23.69 21.67
CA ASP A 327 3.11 24.98 21.11
C ASP A 327 2.14 25.42 20.01
N GLU A 328 1.54 26.58 20.23
CA GLU A 328 0.64 27.22 19.27
C GLU A 328 1.31 27.51 17.92
N GLU A 329 2.64 27.58 17.85
CA GLU A 329 3.42 27.80 16.62
C GLU A 329 3.36 26.62 15.64
N LEU A 330 3.01 25.41 16.13
CA LEU A 330 2.84 24.25 15.27
C LEU A 330 1.65 24.40 14.31
N TYR A 331 0.65 25.20 14.70
CA TYR A 331 -0.53 25.47 13.91
C TYR A 331 -0.27 26.56 12.87
N THR A 332 -0.43 26.24 11.60
CA THR A 332 -0.03 27.13 10.49
C THR A 332 -1.11 28.08 10.01
N HIS A 333 -2.35 27.94 10.50
CA HIS A 333 -3.48 28.76 10.11
C HIS A 333 -4.23 29.28 11.34
N GLU A 334 -4.82 30.46 11.20
CA GLU A 334 -5.63 31.13 12.21
C GLU A 334 -7.03 31.39 11.64
N GLY A 335 -8.05 31.07 12.43
CA GLY A 335 -9.45 31.23 12.06
C GLY A 335 -10.00 32.62 12.36
N ALA A 336 -11.28 32.83 12.05
CA ALA A 336 -11.98 34.07 12.35
C ALA A 336 -12.04 34.39 13.86
N ASP A 337 -11.95 33.35 14.70
CA ASP A 337 -12.02 33.44 16.16
C ASP A 337 -10.63 33.50 16.84
N ASN A 338 -9.56 33.78 16.08
CA ASN A 338 -8.15 33.65 16.49
C ASN A 338 -7.74 32.22 16.92
N ALA A 339 -8.61 31.22 16.73
CA ALA A 339 -8.28 29.83 16.97
C ALA A 339 -7.29 29.34 15.92
N ARG A 340 -6.15 28.79 16.36
CA ARG A 340 -5.15 28.22 15.46
C ARG A 340 -5.48 26.76 15.14
N PHE A 341 -5.33 26.37 13.87
CA PHE A 341 -5.71 25.04 13.40
C PHE A 341 -4.78 24.50 12.30
N HIS A 342 -4.83 23.18 12.12
CA HIS A 342 -4.23 22.50 10.98
C HIS A 342 -5.24 22.41 9.84
N ARG A 343 -4.87 22.94 8.66
CA ARG A 343 -5.73 22.95 7.48
C ARG A 343 -5.52 21.70 6.63
N TYR A 344 -6.63 21.08 6.27
CA TYR A 344 -6.68 19.87 5.47
C TYR A 344 -7.56 20.06 4.25
N ASP A 345 -7.04 19.64 3.10
CA ASP A 345 -7.76 19.69 1.82
C ASP A 345 -8.27 18.30 1.44
N ARG A 346 -9.50 18.25 0.93
CA ARG A 346 -10.06 17.03 0.37
C ARG A 346 -9.35 16.69 -0.93
N VAL A 347 -8.83 15.46 -1.00
CA VAL A 347 -8.19 14.93 -2.21
C VAL A 347 -9.23 14.27 -3.11
N ARG A 348 -10.02 13.34 -2.54
CA ARG A 348 -10.96 12.50 -3.30
C ARG A 348 -11.81 11.60 -2.39
N THR A 349 -12.94 11.15 -2.93
CA THR A 349 -13.77 10.09 -2.35
C THR A 349 -13.33 8.70 -2.83
N TYR A 350 -13.44 7.75 -1.91
CA TYR A 350 -13.22 6.33 -2.12
C TYR A 350 -14.45 5.54 -1.73
N ALA A 351 -14.80 4.58 -2.58
CA ALA A 351 -15.90 3.69 -2.32
C ALA A 351 -15.43 2.38 -1.68
N THR A 352 -16.19 1.86 -0.71
CA THR A 352 -15.88 0.60 -0.05
C THR A 352 -16.14 -0.58 -0.96
N SER A 353 -15.10 -1.34 -1.28
CA SER A 353 -15.18 -2.51 -2.17
C SER A 353 -15.36 -3.83 -1.42
N ALA A 354 -14.77 -3.94 -0.24
CA ALA A 354 -14.90 -5.06 0.67
C ALA A 354 -14.62 -4.55 2.08
N GLN A 355 -15.41 -4.97 3.05
CA GLN A 355 -15.27 -4.60 4.45
C GLN A 355 -15.51 -5.83 5.31
N THR A 356 -14.61 -6.04 6.25
CA THR A 356 -14.79 -7.01 7.33
C THR A 356 -14.63 -6.23 8.62
N LEU A 357 -15.72 -6.10 9.38
CA LEU A 357 -15.74 -5.42 10.68
C LEU A 357 -16.43 -6.36 11.66
N GLY A 358 -15.84 -6.58 12.84
CA GLY A 358 -16.53 -7.29 13.92
C GLY A 358 -16.76 -8.79 13.70
N GLY A 359 -15.85 -9.50 13.01
CA GLY A 359 -15.92 -10.97 12.95
C GLY A 359 -15.82 -11.62 14.35
N GLU A 360 -16.26 -12.87 14.49
CA GLU A 360 -16.23 -13.68 15.73
C GLU A 360 -14.88 -13.65 16.47
N HIS A 361 -13.79 -13.32 15.78
CA HIS A 361 -12.44 -13.23 16.35
C HIS A 361 -11.89 -11.80 16.26
N LYS A 362 -12.31 -10.92 17.18
CA LYS A 362 -11.85 -9.51 17.33
C LYS A 362 -10.33 -9.36 17.54
N GLN A 363 -9.59 -10.45 17.73
CA GLN A 363 -8.15 -10.48 18.01
C GLN A 363 -7.38 -11.45 17.07
N LYS A 364 -7.82 -11.58 15.82
CA LYS A 364 -7.11 -12.41 14.84
C LYS A 364 -5.94 -11.68 14.18
N ASP A 365 -6.11 -10.38 13.96
CA ASP A 365 -5.18 -9.54 13.23
C ASP A 365 -4.58 -8.49 14.15
N PHE A 366 -3.26 -8.30 14.08
CA PHE A 366 -2.52 -7.35 14.91
C PHE A 366 -1.57 -6.51 14.08
N ALA A 367 -1.45 -5.23 14.42
CA ALA A 367 -0.35 -4.38 14.02
C ALA A 367 0.78 -4.51 15.04
N LEU A 368 2.03 -4.55 14.57
CA LEU A 368 3.22 -4.65 15.41
C LEU A 368 4.07 -3.38 15.26
N THR A 369 4.39 -2.75 16.38
CA THR A 369 5.36 -1.65 16.45
C THR A 369 6.60 -2.15 17.17
N ILE A 370 7.74 -2.10 16.47
CA ILE A 370 9.03 -2.46 17.04
C ILE A 370 9.58 -1.22 17.74
N PHE A 371 9.81 -1.32 19.05
CA PHE A 371 10.32 -0.24 19.86
C PHE A 371 11.67 -0.63 20.47
N ASP A 372 12.71 0.12 20.12
CA ASP A 372 14.02 0.05 20.78
C ASP A 372 14.31 1.40 21.46
N PRO A 373 14.35 1.45 22.81
CA PRO A 373 14.68 2.67 23.52
C PRO A 373 16.10 3.16 23.20
N SER A 374 17.00 2.29 22.75
CA SER A 374 18.40 2.65 22.44
C SER A 374 18.51 3.60 21.25
N GLU A 375 17.56 3.52 20.31
CA GLU A 375 17.51 4.34 19.09
C GLU A 375 17.00 5.77 19.34
N LEU A 376 16.43 6.04 20.52
CA LEU A 376 15.95 7.37 20.90
C LEU A 376 17.09 8.27 21.40
N GLY A 377 16.98 9.57 21.09
CA GLY A 377 17.86 10.61 21.67
C GLY A 377 17.68 10.74 23.18
N GLU A 378 18.71 11.24 23.90
CA GLU A 378 18.68 11.33 25.37
C GLU A 378 17.51 12.17 25.92
N GLU A 379 17.11 13.23 25.21
CA GLU A 379 15.97 14.07 25.58
C GLU A 379 14.62 13.37 25.41
N GLN A 380 14.51 12.44 24.46
CA GLN A 380 13.32 11.62 24.23
C GLN A 380 13.21 10.48 25.25
N LYS A 381 14.35 9.89 25.65
CA LYS A 381 14.43 8.84 26.68
C LYS A 381 13.91 9.29 28.04
N ALA A 382 14.12 10.56 28.41
CA ALA A 382 13.69 11.10 29.70
C ALA A 382 12.17 11.38 29.78
N LYS A 383 11.47 11.46 28.63
CA LYS A 383 10.06 11.91 28.54
C LYS A 383 9.08 10.79 28.20
N LEU A 384 9.55 9.63 27.71
CA LEU A 384 8.67 8.48 27.53
C LEU A 384 8.37 7.81 28.88
N PRO A 385 7.13 7.34 29.11
CA PRO A 385 6.92 6.34 30.15
C PRO A 385 7.86 5.17 29.88
N SER A 386 8.43 4.59 30.93
CA SER A 386 9.41 3.48 30.93
C SER A 386 8.95 2.26 30.11
N LYS A 387 8.89 2.39 28.78
CA LYS A 387 8.58 1.31 27.85
C LYS A 387 9.87 0.56 27.61
N GLN A 388 9.86 -0.73 27.96
CA GLN A 388 10.99 -1.61 27.71
C GLN A 388 11.13 -1.92 26.21
N LYS A 389 12.32 -2.33 25.79
CA LYS A 389 12.54 -2.82 24.42
C LYS A 389 11.60 -3.99 24.13
N ALA A 390 10.71 -3.81 23.16
CA ALA A 390 9.66 -4.79 22.86
C ALA A 390 9.05 -4.57 21.47
N ALA A 391 8.39 -5.61 20.97
CA ALA A 391 7.44 -5.52 19.86
C ALA A 391 6.04 -5.38 20.45
N TYR A 392 5.51 -4.17 20.41
CA TYR A 392 4.17 -3.85 20.90
C TYR A 392 3.12 -4.24 19.88
N TYR A 393 2.09 -4.99 20.29
CA TYR A 393 0.99 -5.36 19.40
C TYR A 393 -0.28 -4.56 19.69
N TYR A 394 -1.01 -4.25 18.61
CA TYR A 394 -2.28 -3.52 18.64
C TYR A 394 -3.33 -4.29 17.84
N PRO A 395 -4.53 -4.58 18.40
CA PRO A 395 -5.55 -5.34 17.71
C PRO A 395 -6.16 -4.55 16.53
N ILE A 396 -6.39 -5.24 15.42
CA ILE A 396 -7.08 -4.71 14.24
C ILE A 396 -8.52 -5.22 14.24
N LEU A 397 -9.48 -4.32 14.48
CA LEU A 397 -10.91 -4.64 14.58
C LEU A 397 -11.60 -4.87 13.24
N GLY A 398 -11.06 -4.25 12.19
CA GLY A 398 -11.64 -4.34 10.87
C GLY A 398 -10.66 -4.00 9.76
N LYS A 399 -10.95 -4.57 8.58
CA LYS A 399 -10.19 -4.35 7.35
C LYS A 399 -11.15 -3.88 6.27
N THR A 400 -10.84 -2.74 5.67
CA THR A 400 -11.63 -2.12 4.62
C THR A 400 -10.77 -1.90 3.38
N ARG A 401 -11.25 -2.34 2.23
CA ARG A 401 -10.59 -2.13 0.94
C ARG A 401 -11.32 -1.05 0.16
N LEU A 402 -10.59 -0.01 -0.21
CA LEU A 402 -11.10 1.22 -0.82
C LEU A 402 -10.77 1.28 -2.32
N LYS A 403 -11.77 1.62 -3.13
CA LYS A 403 -11.64 1.82 -4.58
C LYS A 403 -11.94 3.26 -4.97
N PRO A 404 -11.21 3.82 -5.95
CA PRO A 404 -11.60 5.04 -6.64
C PRO A 404 -13.08 5.07 -7.05
N GLU A 405 -13.84 6.07 -6.62
CA GLU A 405 -15.26 6.22 -7.01
C GLU A 405 -15.43 6.27 -8.54
N ARG A 406 -14.50 6.91 -9.28
CA ARG A 406 -14.48 6.92 -10.76
C ARG A 406 -14.58 5.52 -11.40
N ALA A 407 -14.14 4.47 -10.71
CA ALA A 407 -14.26 3.11 -11.22
C ALA A 407 -15.68 2.54 -11.14
N ARG A 408 -16.53 3.00 -10.20
CA ARG A 408 -17.95 2.60 -10.11
C ARG A 408 -18.81 3.32 -11.14
N ALA A 409 -18.59 4.62 -11.35
CA ALA A 409 -19.31 5.40 -12.37
C ALA A 409 -19.12 4.87 -13.80
N VAL A 410 -17.94 4.30 -14.13
CA VAL A 410 -17.67 3.72 -15.45
C VAL A 410 -18.14 2.26 -15.57
N ALA A 411 -18.14 1.49 -14.47
CA ALA A 411 -18.60 0.09 -14.48
C ALA A 411 -20.13 -0.07 -14.55
N GLN A 412 -20.89 1.02 -14.40
CA GLN A 412 -22.35 1.05 -14.52
C GLN A 412 -22.86 2.05 -15.58
N ALA A 413 -21.99 2.52 -16.49
CA ALA A 413 -22.36 3.38 -17.62
C ALA A 413 -23.04 2.60 -18.76
N GLY A 414 -24.02 1.77 -18.40
CA GLY A 414 -24.74 0.89 -19.32
C GLY A 414 -26.24 1.10 -19.38
N LEU A 415 -26.90 1.77 -18.41
CA LEU A 415 -28.32 2.11 -18.48
C LEU A 415 -28.70 3.08 -17.34
N ALA A 416 -29.27 4.24 -17.70
CA ALA A 416 -29.87 5.30 -16.86
C ALA A 416 -28.99 6.49 -16.40
N PRO A 417 -29.52 7.73 -16.48
CA PRO A 417 -28.81 8.95 -16.11
C PRO A 417 -28.82 9.12 -14.58
N THR A 418 -27.67 9.01 -13.92
CA THR A 418 -27.59 9.38 -12.50
C THR A 418 -27.54 10.90 -12.37
N ARG A 419 -28.45 11.42 -11.56
CA ARG A 419 -28.50 12.83 -11.14
C ARG A 419 -27.16 13.13 -10.45
N PRO A 420 -26.41 14.16 -10.87
CA PRO A 420 -25.18 14.52 -10.19
C PRO A 420 -25.51 14.84 -8.73
N LYS A 421 -24.82 14.22 -7.77
CA LYS A 421 -24.86 14.66 -6.36
C LYS A 421 -24.64 16.19 -6.37
N ASN A 422 -25.53 16.94 -5.74
CA ASN A 422 -25.37 18.38 -5.59
C ASN A 422 -23.99 18.64 -4.98
N LYS A 423 -23.14 19.38 -5.70
CA LYS A 423 -21.75 19.69 -5.29
C LYS A 423 -21.68 20.55 -4.03
N GLU A 424 -22.82 21.05 -3.55
CA GLU A 424 -22.92 22.04 -2.48
C GLU A 424 -22.71 21.43 -1.08
N ASP A 425 -23.03 20.14 -0.88
CA ASP A 425 -22.91 19.48 0.44
C ASP A 425 -21.53 18.84 0.68
N GLN A 426 -20.61 18.95 -0.28
CA GLN A 426 -19.33 18.26 -0.20
C GLN A 426 -18.28 19.09 0.54
N VAL A 427 -17.84 18.57 1.69
CA VAL A 427 -16.79 19.22 2.50
C VAL A 427 -15.48 19.24 1.73
N HIS A 428 -15.02 20.44 1.37
CA HIS A 428 -13.76 20.62 0.64
C HIS A 428 -12.54 20.75 1.56
N GLN A 429 -12.72 21.29 2.76
CA GLN A 429 -11.66 21.56 3.71
C GLN A 429 -12.15 21.23 5.12
N ILE A 430 -11.25 20.71 5.95
CA ILE A 430 -11.49 20.53 7.38
C ILE A 430 -10.41 21.26 8.17
N GLN A 431 -10.82 21.78 9.32
CA GLN A 431 -9.96 22.45 10.29
C GLN A 431 -9.81 21.50 11.47
N LEU A 432 -8.57 21.15 11.83
CA LEU A 432 -8.29 20.20 12.90
C LEU A 432 -7.49 20.88 14.01
N VAL A 433 -7.93 20.65 15.25
CA VAL A 433 -7.27 21.07 16.48
C VAL A 433 -7.02 19.81 17.30
N VAL A 434 -5.81 19.66 17.84
CA VAL A 434 -5.45 18.53 18.68
C VAL A 434 -5.76 18.91 20.13
N ARG A 435 -6.45 18.02 20.85
CA ARG A 435 -6.72 18.13 22.28
C ARG A 435 -6.39 16.83 22.99
N ASP A 436 -6.21 16.91 24.30
CA ASP A 436 -6.17 15.73 25.14
C ASP A 436 -7.58 15.15 25.36
N PRO A 437 -7.69 13.82 25.59
CA PRO A 437 -8.97 13.16 25.78
C PRO A 437 -9.65 13.58 27.08
N ASP A 438 -10.97 13.71 27.04
CA ASP A 438 -11.76 14.05 28.23
C ASP A 438 -11.92 12.85 29.17
N GLU A 439 -12.38 13.08 30.41
CA GLU A 439 -12.56 12.03 31.42
C GLU A 439 -13.44 10.87 30.93
N ALA A 440 -14.50 11.16 30.17
CA ALA A 440 -15.37 10.15 29.57
C ALA A 440 -14.64 9.30 28.50
N GLU A 441 -13.78 9.90 27.69
CA GLU A 441 -12.98 9.18 26.68
C GLU A 441 -11.91 8.32 27.35
N VAL A 442 -11.24 8.85 28.38
CA VAL A 442 -10.28 8.10 29.21
C VAL A 442 -10.96 6.90 29.86
N TYR A 443 -12.18 7.08 30.39
CA TYR A 443 -12.96 6.00 30.97
C TYR A 443 -13.30 4.92 29.92
N LYS A 444 -13.78 5.31 28.73
CA LYS A 444 -14.05 4.37 27.61
C LYS A 444 -12.80 3.56 27.21
N ARG A 445 -11.65 4.22 27.04
CA ARG A 445 -10.36 3.55 26.75
C ARG A 445 -9.96 2.59 27.89
N SER A 446 -10.22 2.98 29.13
CA SER A 446 -9.90 2.17 30.30
C SER A 446 -10.75 0.89 30.39
N LEU A 447 -12.00 0.89 29.89
CA LEU A 447 -12.84 -0.31 29.81
C LEU A 447 -12.21 -1.37 28.88
N HIS A 448 -11.69 -0.94 27.73
CA HIS A 448 -11.01 -1.82 26.80
C HIS A 448 -9.73 -2.41 27.40
N ARG A 449 -8.98 -1.62 28.18
CA ARG A 449 -7.84 -2.11 28.95
C ARG A 449 -8.26 -3.11 30.03
N ALA A 450 -9.34 -2.84 30.77
CA ALA A 450 -9.84 -3.70 31.83
C ALA A 450 -10.25 -5.09 31.31
N ALA A 451 -10.75 -5.19 30.08
CA ALA A 451 -11.06 -6.47 29.44
C ALA A 451 -9.82 -7.37 29.20
N ILE A 452 -8.62 -6.79 29.18
CA ILE A 452 -7.36 -7.49 28.85
C ILE A 452 -6.45 -7.61 30.09
N ASP A 453 -6.45 -6.60 30.96
CA ASP A 453 -5.66 -6.53 32.18
C ASP A 453 -6.57 -6.73 33.41
N PRO A 454 -6.67 -7.96 33.94
CA PRO A 454 -7.55 -8.25 35.07
C PRO A 454 -7.16 -7.51 36.34
N LYS A 455 -5.86 -7.18 36.53
CA LYS A 455 -5.40 -6.40 37.69
C LYS A 455 -5.87 -4.96 37.62
N PHE A 456 -5.91 -4.41 36.39
CA PHE A 456 -6.44 -3.08 36.17
C PHE A 456 -7.97 -3.06 36.32
N ALA A 457 -8.67 -4.11 35.88
CA ALA A 457 -10.11 -4.22 36.08
C ALA A 457 -10.54 -4.14 37.57
N GLU A 458 -9.75 -4.74 38.47
CA GLU A 458 -10.00 -4.66 39.93
C GLU A 458 -9.81 -3.26 40.52
N THR A 459 -9.04 -2.40 39.86
CA THR A 459 -8.63 -1.07 40.36
C THR A 459 -9.20 0.08 39.51
N MET A 460 -10.20 -0.22 38.68
CA MET A 460 -10.78 0.74 37.75
C MET A 460 -11.55 1.84 38.49
N PRO A 461 -11.32 3.13 38.16
CA PRO A 461 -12.10 4.22 38.75
C PRO A 461 -13.59 4.13 38.36
N PRO A 462 -14.51 4.64 39.20
CA PRO A 462 -15.93 4.65 38.89
C PRO A 462 -16.23 5.52 37.64
N PRO A 463 -17.39 5.31 36.98
CA PRO A 463 -17.81 6.15 35.85
C PRO A 463 -17.82 7.64 36.25
N PRO A 464 -17.30 8.55 35.40
CA PRO A 464 -17.38 9.98 35.66
C PRO A 464 -18.84 10.45 35.68
N GLU A 465 -19.17 11.45 36.52
CA GLU A 465 -20.47 12.11 36.52
C GLU A 465 -20.63 12.87 35.20
N GLU A 466 -21.67 12.55 34.43
CA GLU A 466 -21.91 13.16 33.12
C GLU A 466 -22.13 14.67 33.28
N PRO A 467 -21.37 15.54 32.57
CA PRO A 467 -21.78 16.93 32.43
C PRO A 467 -23.08 16.95 31.60
N GLU A 468 -24.16 17.47 32.18
CA GLU A 468 -25.42 17.73 31.47
C GLU A 468 -25.16 18.70 30.30
N ALA A 469 -24.97 18.17 29.09
CA ALA A 469 -24.86 18.98 27.87
C ALA A 469 -25.48 18.25 26.67
N GLU A 470 -26.67 18.73 26.31
CA GLU A 470 -27.24 18.93 24.97
C GLU A 470 -27.36 17.72 24.02
N HIS A 471 -28.62 17.41 23.70
CA HIS A 471 -29.10 16.41 22.75
C HIS A 471 -28.27 16.34 21.44
N GLU A 472 -27.52 15.24 21.28
CA GLU A 472 -27.38 14.62 19.96
C GLU A 472 -28.65 13.81 19.67
N PRO A 473 -29.23 13.86 18.45
CA PRO A 473 -30.45 13.12 18.16
C PRO A 473 -30.16 11.62 18.14
N GLU A 474 -30.78 10.90 19.07
CA GLU A 474 -30.84 9.44 19.10
C GLU A 474 -31.39 8.90 17.76
N THR A 475 -30.53 8.28 16.95
CA THR A 475 -30.96 7.24 16.01
C THR A 475 -31.28 5.98 16.83
N GLN A 476 -32.58 5.75 17.03
CA GLN A 476 -33.12 4.50 17.56
C GLN A 476 -32.80 3.34 16.62
N GLU A 477 -31.98 2.39 17.03
CA GLU A 477 -32.09 1.00 16.59
C GLU A 477 -31.95 0.09 17.83
N GLY A 478 -33.02 -0.66 18.09
CA GLY A 478 -33.17 -1.49 19.27
C GLY A 478 -32.32 -2.75 19.23
N GLU A 479 -31.56 -2.98 20.30
CA GLU A 479 -31.01 -4.28 20.66
C GLU A 479 -31.99 -4.98 21.60
N ALA A 480 -32.68 -6.00 21.07
CA ALA A 480 -33.36 -6.99 21.90
C ALA A 480 -32.32 -8.00 22.40
N HIS A 481 -32.14 -8.02 23.72
CA HIS A 481 -31.47 -9.08 24.46
C HIS A 481 -32.26 -10.39 24.34
N ASP A 482 -31.62 -11.46 23.87
CA ASP A 482 -32.06 -12.84 24.13
C ASP A 482 -31.02 -13.50 25.06
N GLU A 483 -31.41 -13.65 26.33
CA GLU A 483 -30.82 -14.61 27.26
C GLU A 483 -31.65 -15.89 27.23
N GLU A 484 -31.14 -16.96 26.62
CA GLU A 484 -31.67 -18.30 26.83
C GLU A 484 -30.88 -19.02 27.95
N ALA A 485 -31.56 -19.27 29.06
CA ALA A 485 -31.18 -20.28 30.03
C ALA A 485 -32.40 -21.14 30.41
N ASN A 486 -32.55 -22.24 29.67
CA ASN A 486 -32.73 -23.59 30.19
C ASN A 486 -33.69 -23.77 31.39
N ASP A 487 -34.93 -24.24 31.14
CA ASP A 487 -35.52 -25.23 32.05
C ASP A 487 -36.46 -26.24 31.34
N SER A 488 -36.32 -27.44 31.87
CA SER A 488 -36.82 -28.74 31.51
C SER A 488 -38.34 -28.90 31.57
N ARG A 489 -38.85 -29.59 30.55
CA ARG A 489 -39.90 -30.62 30.56
C ARG A 489 -40.72 -30.80 31.84
N GLY A 490 -42.02 -30.63 31.65
CA GLY A 490 -43.03 -31.52 32.19
C GLY A 490 -44.24 -30.78 32.73
N ARG A 491 -45.42 -30.98 32.11
CA ARG A 491 -46.64 -31.48 32.76
C ARG A 491 -47.84 -31.41 31.81
N GLU A 492 -48.62 -32.49 31.86
CA GLU A 492 -49.83 -32.80 31.11
C GLU A 492 -51.04 -31.91 31.46
N GLY A 493 -52.03 -31.97 30.56
CA GLY A 493 -53.43 -31.57 30.76
C GLY A 493 -53.81 -30.31 29.98
N SER A 494 -54.97 -30.14 29.34
CA SER A 494 -56.15 -30.95 29.04
C SER A 494 -57.20 -29.96 28.48
N ILE A 495 -58.08 -30.43 27.60
CA ILE A 495 -59.49 -29.96 27.40
C ILE A 495 -59.77 -28.79 26.41
N GLU A 496 -60.34 -29.19 25.27
CA GLU A 496 -61.63 -28.80 24.63
C GLU A 496 -61.91 -27.37 24.11
N ASP A 497 -62.20 -27.35 22.81
CA ASP A 497 -63.48 -26.93 22.16
C ASP A 497 -64.09 -25.56 22.50
N ARG A 498 -64.02 -24.61 21.54
CA ARG A 498 -65.17 -24.10 20.75
C ARG A 498 -64.92 -22.75 20.08
N GLY A 499 -65.34 -22.67 18.82
CA GLY A 499 -66.16 -21.55 18.33
C GLY A 499 -65.46 -20.46 17.52
N MET A 500 -65.10 -20.76 16.26
CA MET A 500 -64.96 -19.74 15.22
C MET A 500 -66.24 -19.69 14.38
N ALA A 501 -66.85 -18.51 14.29
CA ALA A 501 -67.95 -18.19 13.40
C ALA A 501 -67.53 -17.06 12.46
N HIS A 502 -67.82 -17.26 11.16
CA HIS A 502 -68.24 -16.30 10.13
C HIS A 502 -67.58 -14.89 10.10
N ASN A 503 -67.07 -14.37 8.98
CA ASN A 503 -67.57 -14.42 7.61
C ASN A 503 -66.44 -14.19 6.60
N GLU A 504 -66.56 -14.89 5.48
CA GLU A 504 -65.95 -14.59 4.19
C GLU A 504 -66.74 -13.45 3.54
N ASP A 505 -66.05 -12.50 2.91
CA ASP A 505 -66.59 -11.72 1.80
C ASP A 505 -65.45 -11.35 0.83
N ASP A 506 -65.81 -11.50 -0.45
CA ASP A 506 -65.27 -10.88 -1.66
C ASP A 506 -63.96 -11.40 -2.27
N ALA A 507 -64.14 -12.48 -3.03
CA ALA A 507 -63.36 -12.80 -4.23
C ALA A 507 -63.95 -12.07 -5.45
N ASP A 508 -63.14 -11.22 -6.08
CA ASP A 508 -63.34 -10.77 -7.46
C ASP A 508 -61.97 -10.74 -8.15
N GLN A 509 -61.68 -11.77 -8.95
CA GLN A 509 -60.56 -11.73 -9.89
C GLN A 509 -61.01 -12.32 -11.22
N MET A 510 -61.33 -11.40 -12.13
CA MET A 510 -61.64 -11.68 -13.51
C MET A 510 -60.39 -12.16 -14.27
N SER A 511 -60.65 -13.12 -15.14
CA SER A 511 -59.82 -13.62 -16.22
C SER A 511 -59.62 -12.58 -17.33
N ASP A 512 -58.51 -12.64 -18.05
CA ASP A 512 -58.51 -13.09 -19.45
C ASP A 512 -57.09 -13.04 -20.06
N ASP A 513 -56.71 -14.19 -20.59
CA ASP A 513 -55.89 -14.54 -21.76
C ASP A 513 -55.07 -13.46 -22.50
N GLU A 514 -53.75 -13.71 -22.63
CA GLU A 514 -53.09 -14.28 -23.85
C GLU A 514 -51.63 -14.68 -23.56
#